data_AF-A0A7Y9X1M5-F1
#
_entry.id   AF-A0A7Y9X1M5-F1
#
_cell.length_a   1.000
_cell.length_b   1.000
_cell.length_c   1.000
_cell.angle_alpha   90.00
_cell.angle_beta   90.00
_cell.angle_gamma   90.00
#
_symmetry.space_group_name_H-M   'P 1'
#
loop_
_entity.id
_entity.type
_entity.pdbx_description
1 polymer ?
#
loop_
_entity_poly.entity_id
_entity_poly.type
_entity_poly.pdbx_seq_one_letter_code
_entity_poly.pdbx_strand_id
1 'polypeptide(L)'
;MSRELSEMYRSLAADADARDLGVPEVLRHQADRRARLRAAGSTLAVALVVVGVAVGTQVVAPQSATVPSPAGTPTPPAPSSASPSPSVTGGPASPPASPTPPGRSPGTTATSPGVTGAAQPTTPTSIPDRAFFRLAAANQIGIAPEFRDLEVLPNLCGARFSSEGAIVQRRARNVVYKLPQNPGAGHVPDGTYTHSITIYRAGRADDLLDELRRAVRDCPQQERPGDSAPVLSRQRLLTDTRYGDESVLFEMRRPDQDVNGDPTGVEDVRLIRAIRVGDVVTILWEQGWENTYSQRAQVDADSARAVAAVKVWLG
;
A
#
# COMPACT_ATOMS: atom_id res chain seq x y z
N MET A 1 -38.06 39.06 22.30
CA MET A 1 -38.73 38.50 21.11
C MET A 1 -38.13 39.00 19.78
N SER A 2 -38.28 40.25 19.31
CA SER A 2 -37.77 40.62 17.95
C SER A 2 -36.26 40.93 17.88
N ARG A 3 -35.66 41.43 18.97
CA ARG A 3 -34.22 41.75 19.01
C ARG A 3 -33.33 40.50 19.04
N GLU A 4 -33.73 39.47 19.78
CA GLU A 4 -32.99 38.19 19.85
C GLU A 4 -33.02 37.43 18.52
N LEU A 5 -34.15 37.47 17.80
CA LEU A 5 -34.24 36.93 16.44
C LEU A 5 -33.34 37.69 15.47
N SER A 6 -33.29 39.02 15.60
CA SER A 6 -32.42 39.85 14.77
C SER A 6 -30.94 39.62 15.04
N GLU A 7 -30.57 39.33 16.30
CA GLU A 7 -29.20 38.98 16.68
C GLU A 7 -28.81 37.58 16.24
N MET A 8 -29.70 36.59 16.37
CA MET A 8 -29.48 35.24 15.82
C MET A 8 -29.30 35.26 14.32
N TYR A 9 -30.12 36.03 13.59
CA TYR A 9 -30.01 36.12 12.14
C TYR A 9 -28.69 36.78 11.71
N ARG A 10 -28.24 37.79 12.46
CA ARG A 10 -26.97 38.49 12.20
C ARG A 10 -25.75 37.62 12.52
N SER A 11 -25.83 36.80 13.57
CA SER A 11 -24.83 35.78 13.90
C SER A 11 -24.75 34.70 12.83
N LEU A 12 -25.89 34.21 12.34
CA LEU A 12 -25.93 33.21 11.26
C LEU A 12 -25.37 33.74 9.94
N ALA A 13 -25.68 35.01 9.61
CA ALA A 13 -25.13 35.65 8.42
C ALA A 13 -23.61 35.83 8.51
N ALA A 14 -23.09 36.26 9.67
CA ALA A 14 -21.66 36.39 9.89
C ALA A 14 -20.90 35.06 9.82
N ASP A 15 -21.49 33.96 10.33
CA ASP A 15 -20.90 32.62 10.24
C ASP A 15 -20.96 32.03 8.82
N ALA A 16 -21.96 32.42 8.03
CA ALA A 16 -22.07 32.03 6.63
C ALA A 16 -21.05 32.77 5.74
N ASP A 17 -20.86 34.07 5.99
CA ASP A 17 -19.91 34.91 5.25
C ASP A 17 -18.44 34.61 5.60
N ALA A 18 -18.17 34.10 6.81
CA ALA A 18 -16.83 33.71 7.25
C ALA A 18 -16.35 32.36 6.64
N ARG A 19 -17.25 31.61 5.99
CA ARG A 19 -16.88 30.37 5.31
C ARG A 19 -16.64 30.66 3.83
N ASP A 20 -15.39 30.56 3.42
CA ASP A 20 -15.01 30.57 2.00
C ASP A 20 -15.69 29.38 1.31
N LEU A 21 -16.81 29.67 0.65
CA LEU A 21 -17.58 28.71 -0.12
C LEU A 21 -16.76 28.39 -1.37
N GLY A 22 -15.97 27.32 -1.28
CA GLY A 22 -15.20 26.81 -2.40
C GLY A 22 -16.03 26.75 -3.69
N VAL A 23 -15.34 26.90 -4.81
CA VAL A 23 -15.85 27.07 -6.18
C VAL A 23 -17.22 26.38 -6.40
N PRO A 24 -18.26 27.07 -6.90
CA PRO A 24 -19.65 26.58 -6.97
C PRO A 24 -19.84 25.17 -7.54
N GLU A 25 -18.96 24.75 -8.46
CA GLU A 25 -18.94 23.41 -9.07
C GLU A 25 -18.64 22.30 -8.04
N VAL A 26 -17.76 22.57 -7.07
CA VAL A 26 -17.41 21.63 -5.99
C VAL A 26 -18.59 21.45 -5.04
N LEU A 27 -19.29 22.55 -4.73
CA LEU A 27 -20.48 22.53 -3.87
C LEU A 27 -21.66 21.82 -4.54
N ARG A 28 -21.88 22.02 -5.85
CA ARG A 28 -22.90 21.29 -6.62
C ARG A 28 -22.62 19.78 -6.63
N HIS A 29 -21.37 19.39 -6.86
CA HIS A 29 -21.00 17.98 -6.82
C HIS A 29 -21.18 17.34 -5.44
N GLN A 30 -20.89 18.06 -4.36
CA GLN A 30 -21.11 17.57 -2.99
C GLN A 30 -22.60 17.52 -2.59
N ALA A 31 -23.41 18.48 -3.05
CA ALA A 31 -24.85 18.51 -2.81
C ALA A 31 -25.57 17.36 -3.54
N ASP A 32 -25.23 17.11 -4.81
CA ASP A 32 -25.74 15.96 -5.56
C ASP A 32 -25.33 14.63 -4.94
N ARG A 33 -24.12 14.56 -4.38
CA ARG A 33 -23.62 13.38 -3.64
C ARG A 33 -24.47 13.10 -2.40
N ARG A 34 -24.86 14.13 -1.64
CA ARG A 34 -25.75 13.98 -0.47
C ARG A 34 -27.18 13.63 -0.85
N ALA A 35 -27.69 14.15 -1.95
CA ALA A 35 -29.03 13.83 -2.45
C ALA A 35 -29.12 12.34 -2.87
N ARG A 36 -28.09 11.82 -3.54
CA ARG A 36 -28.02 10.40 -3.93
C ARG A 36 -27.89 9.45 -2.73
N LEU A 37 -27.12 9.83 -1.70
CA LEU A 37 -27.00 9.06 -0.45
C LEU A 37 -28.35 8.94 0.30
N ARG A 38 -29.19 9.98 0.28
CA ARG A 38 -30.52 9.92 0.89
C ARG A 38 -31.52 9.08 0.08
N ALA A 39 -31.41 9.09 -1.25
CA ALA A 39 -32.27 8.28 -2.13
C ALA A 39 -31.93 6.78 -2.07
N ALA A 40 -30.67 6.41 -1.88
CA ALA A 40 -30.26 5.02 -1.71
C ALA A 40 -30.63 4.44 -0.31
N GLY A 41 -30.67 5.29 0.72
CA GLY A 41 -31.07 4.86 2.07
C GLY A 41 -32.57 4.56 2.22
N SER A 42 -33.43 5.21 1.44
CA SER A 42 -34.89 5.00 1.53
C SER A 42 -35.38 3.75 0.79
N THR A 43 -34.67 3.28 -0.24
CA THR A 43 -35.04 2.06 -0.98
C THR A 43 -34.73 0.78 -0.21
N LEU A 44 -33.69 0.79 0.63
CA LEU A 44 -33.28 -0.36 1.44
C LEU A 44 -34.26 -0.67 2.59
N ALA A 45 -34.96 0.34 3.10
CA ALA A 45 -35.99 0.16 4.13
C ALA A 45 -37.28 -0.49 3.59
N VAL A 46 -37.60 -0.30 2.30
CA VAL A 46 -38.80 -0.89 1.68
C VAL A 46 -38.56 -2.37 1.31
N ALA A 47 -37.35 -2.73 0.88
CA ALA A 47 -37.02 -4.10 0.49
C ALA A 47 -37.02 -5.08 1.69
N LEU A 48 -36.58 -4.63 2.88
CA LEU A 48 -36.55 -5.48 4.08
C LEU A 48 -37.94 -5.83 4.63
N VAL A 49 -38.97 -5.03 4.33
CA VAL A 49 -40.36 -5.31 4.75
C VAL A 49 -41.03 -6.36 3.86
N VAL A 50 -40.62 -6.47 2.59
CA VAL A 50 -41.24 -7.43 1.63
C VAL A 50 -40.64 -8.84 1.75
N VAL A 51 -39.37 -8.99 2.12
CA VAL A 51 -38.72 -10.31 2.26
C VAL A 51 -39.09 -11.01 3.57
N GLY A 52 -39.48 -10.28 4.62
CA GLY A 52 -39.83 -10.84 5.93
C GLY A 52 -41.14 -11.64 5.99
N VAL A 53 -42.00 -11.59 4.95
CA VAL A 53 -43.33 -12.23 4.97
C VAL A 53 -43.33 -13.61 4.28
N ALA A 54 -42.30 -13.96 3.50
CA ALA A 54 -42.33 -15.15 2.63
C ALA A 54 -41.72 -16.45 3.21
N VAL A 55 -41.06 -16.41 4.38
CA VAL A 55 -40.33 -17.59 4.93
C VAL A 55 -41.03 -18.23 6.14
N GLY A 56 -42.27 -17.82 6.46
CA GLY A 56 -42.98 -18.22 7.68
C GLY A 56 -43.84 -19.48 7.63
N THR A 57 -44.04 -20.11 6.47
CA THR A 57 -44.94 -21.26 6.37
C THR A 57 -44.33 -22.36 5.52
N GLN A 58 -43.95 -23.47 6.16
CA GLN A 58 -43.82 -24.85 5.66
C GLN A 58 -42.68 -25.56 6.42
N VAL A 59 -42.87 -25.76 7.73
CA VAL A 59 -42.13 -26.75 8.52
C VAL A 59 -43.17 -27.64 9.22
N VAL A 60 -43.52 -28.77 8.58
CA VAL A 60 -44.18 -29.93 9.21
C VAL A 60 -43.72 -31.22 8.49
N ALA A 61 -42.72 -31.90 9.08
CA ALA A 61 -42.41 -33.35 9.27
C ALA A 61 -43.00 -34.48 8.35
N PRO A 62 -42.63 -35.80 8.52
CA PRO A 62 -41.31 -36.46 8.30
C PRO A 62 -41.36 -37.91 7.66
N GLN A 63 -40.18 -38.54 7.49
CA GLN A 63 -39.82 -40.00 7.41
C GLN A 63 -40.01 -40.87 6.14
N SER A 64 -38.93 -41.54 5.70
CA SER A 64 -38.80 -43.02 5.54
C SER A 64 -37.35 -43.46 5.24
N ALA A 65 -36.96 -44.63 5.74
CA ALA A 65 -35.58 -45.15 5.85
C ALA A 65 -35.27 -46.36 4.92
N THR A 66 -33.97 -46.77 4.95
CA THR A 66 -33.36 -48.13 4.67
C THR A 66 -32.92 -48.42 3.20
N VAL A 67 -31.79 -49.03 2.78
CA VAL A 67 -30.68 -49.95 3.26
C VAL A 67 -29.42 -49.80 2.32
N PRO A 68 -28.16 -50.21 2.66
CA PRO A 68 -26.92 -49.96 1.88
C PRO A 68 -26.22 -51.15 1.14
N SER A 69 -25.32 -50.81 0.17
CA SER A 69 -24.07 -51.46 -0.38
C SER A 69 -24.06 -52.93 -0.90
N PRO A 70 -23.09 -53.44 -1.74
CA PRO A 70 -21.62 -53.19 -1.66
C PRO A 70 -20.71 -53.26 -2.93
N ALA A 71 -19.45 -52.83 -2.70
CA ALA A 71 -18.13 -53.35 -3.14
C ALA A 71 -17.58 -53.23 -4.59
N GLY A 72 -16.33 -52.75 -4.66
CA GLY A 72 -15.38 -52.98 -5.75
C GLY A 72 -14.06 -52.19 -5.61
N THR A 73 -13.02 -52.82 -5.05
CA THR A 73 -11.58 -52.44 -5.17
C THR A 73 -10.85 -53.73 -5.59
N PRO A 74 -9.77 -53.71 -6.42
CA PRO A 74 -8.42 -53.48 -5.89
C PRO A 74 -7.44 -52.74 -6.86
N THR A 75 -6.23 -52.57 -6.33
CA THR A 75 -5.09 -51.67 -6.60
C THR A 75 -4.08 -52.16 -7.71
N PRO A 76 -2.81 -51.69 -7.81
CA PRO A 76 -2.17 -51.14 -9.02
C PRO A 76 -1.10 -52.08 -9.66
N PRO A 77 -0.30 -51.60 -10.64
CA PRO A 77 1.16 -51.63 -10.41
C PRO A 77 1.97 -50.45 -10.98
N ALA A 78 3.06 -50.10 -10.27
CA ALA A 78 4.35 -49.62 -10.79
C ALA A 78 5.36 -50.81 -10.66
N PRO A 79 6.63 -50.81 -11.12
CA PRO A 79 7.46 -49.72 -11.65
C PRO A 79 8.27 -50.09 -12.93
N SER A 80 9.09 -49.19 -13.47
CA SER A 80 10.27 -49.56 -14.27
C SER A 80 11.39 -48.52 -14.19
N SER A 81 12.56 -49.04 -13.81
CA SER A 81 13.89 -48.43 -13.80
C SER A 81 14.39 -48.08 -15.20
N ALA A 82 15.21 -47.01 -15.30
CA ALA A 82 16.44 -47.04 -16.09
C ALA A 82 17.38 -45.88 -15.70
N SER A 83 18.59 -46.25 -15.28
CA SER A 83 19.80 -45.42 -15.28
C SER A 83 20.41 -45.39 -16.69
N PRO A 84 21.21 -44.37 -17.04
CA PRO A 84 22.64 -44.65 -17.05
C PRO A 84 23.53 -43.51 -16.52
N SER A 85 24.64 -43.94 -15.91
CA SER A 85 25.89 -43.19 -15.70
C SER A 85 26.69 -43.13 -17.02
N PRO A 86 27.53 -42.09 -17.21
CA PRO A 86 28.95 -42.42 -17.32
C PRO A 86 29.88 -41.54 -16.47
N SER A 87 30.89 -42.21 -15.93
CA SER A 87 32.12 -41.65 -15.38
C SER A 87 33.01 -41.07 -16.48
N VAL A 88 33.65 -39.93 -16.23
CA VAL A 88 34.99 -39.63 -16.79
C VAL A 88 35.85 -38.95 -15.72
N THR A 89 36.96 -39.63 -15.43
CA THR A 89 38.09 -39.24 -14.59
C THR A 89 39.08 -38.41 -15.41
N GLY A 90 39.68 -37.37 -14.81
CA GLY A 90 40.90 -36.74 -15.34
C GLY A 90 41.18 -35.34 -14.78
N GLY A 91 41.89 -35.24 -13.65
CA GLY A 91 42.74 -34.08 -13.36
C GLY A 91 44.12 -34.25 -14.02
N PRO A 92 45.18 -33.50 -13.65
CA PRO A 92 45.29 -32.22 -12.93
C PRO A 92 46.17 -31.20 -13.70
N ALA A 93 46.30 -29.95 -13.21
CA ALA A 93 47.59 -29.20 -13.18
C ALA A 93 47.44 -27.78 -12.59
N SER A 94 48.09 -27.55 -11.45
CA SER A 94 48.55 -26.23 -11.01
C SER A 94 49.87 -25.88 -11.70
N PRO A 95 50.17 -24.58 -11.87
CA PRO A 95 51.55 -24.09 -11.72
C PRO A 95 51.65 -22.88 -10.74
N PRO A 96 52.88 -22.46 -10.39
CA PRO A 96 53.26 -22.04 -9.04
C PRO A 96 53.29 -20.52 -8.77
N ALA A 97 53.61 -20.18 -7.53
CA ALA A 97 53.65 -18.85 -6.92
C ALA A 97 54.94 -18.02 -7.17
N SER A 98 54.79 -16.71 -6.94
CA SER A 98 55.77 -15.71 -6.42
C SER A 98 56.80 -15.11 -7.41
N PRO A 99 57.27 -13.84 -7.24
CA PRO A 99 57.60 -13.21 -5.95
C PRO A 99 57.22 -11.73 -5.71
N THR A 100 57.20 -11.42 -4.41
CA THR A 100 57.23 -10.13 -3.71
C THR A 100 58.52 -9.33 -3.95
N PRO A 101 58.48 -7.99 -4.05
CA PRO A 101 59.64 -7.13 -3.82
C PRO A 101 59.69 -6.56 -2.38
N PRO A 102 60.88 -6.25 -1.86
CA PRO A 102 61.12 -5.93 -0.45
C PRO A 102 60.69 -4.50 -0.09
N GLY A 103 60.50 -4.31 1.22
CA GLY A 103 60.01 -3.08 1.82
C GLY A 103 60.97 -1.89 1.80
N ARG A 104 60.38 -0.73 2.04
CA ARG A 104 61.08 0.49 2.47
C ARG A 104 60.20 1.24 3.48
N SER A 105 60.65 1.26 4.72
CA SER A 105 60.41 2.32 5.70
C SER A 105 61.80 2.83 6.13
N PRO A 106 61.98 4.01 6.76
CA PRO A 106 60.99 4.92 7.34
C PRO A 106 61.14 6.39 6.89
N GLY A 107 60.09 7.21 7.07
CA GLY A 107 60.11 8.65 6.80
C GLY A 107 59.15 9.41 7.71
N THR A 108 59.59 9.66 8.93
CA THR A 108 59.37 10.86 9.76
C THR A 108 58.09 11.70 9.58
N THR A 109 57.27 11.69 10.64
CA THR A 109 56.59 12.84 11.26
C THR A 109 55.95 13.91 10.36
N ALA A 110 54.62 13.90 10.30
CA ALA A 110 53.83 15.12 10.44
C ALA A 110 52.55 14.80 11.21
N THR A 111 52.56 15.17 12.49
CA THR A 111 51.37 15.22 13.35
C THR A 111 50.42 16.27 12.79
N SER A 112 49.31 15.86 12.19
CA SER A 112 48.12 16.69 12.06
C SER A 112 47.05 16.14 12.99
N PRO A 113 46.38 16.98 13.80
CA PRO A 113 45.37 16.52 14.73
C PRO A 113 44.24 15.84 13.95
N GLY A 114 43.98 14.60 14.33
CA GLY A 114 42.96 13.76 13.73
C GLY A 114 41.63 14.48 13.74
N VAL A 115 41.17 14.85 12.54
CA VAL A 115 39.75 15.05 12.28
C VAL A 115 39.09 13.73 12.66
N THR A 116 38.26 13.79 13.69
CA THR A 116 37.35 12.72 14.12
C THR A 116 36.80 12.06 12.87
N GLY A 117 37.27 10.84 12.57
CA GLY A 117 36.79 10.09 11.43
C GLY A 117 35.29 10.00 11.56
N ALA A 118 34.57 10.64 10.63
CA ALA A 118 33.13 10.48 10.52
C ALA A 118 32.91 8.97 10.39
N ALA A 119 32.33 8.37 11.42
CA ALA A 119 31.93 6.97 11.37
C ALA A 119 31.14 6.79 10.08
N GLN A 120 31.57 5.88 9.21
CA GLN A 120 30.80 5.59 8.01
C GLN A 120 29.37 5.23 8.45
N PRO A 121 28.33 5.81 7.83
CA PRO A 121 26.96 5.51 8.20
C PRO A 121 26.75 4.01 8.13
N THR A 122 26.59 3.37 9.29
CA THR A 122 26.33 1.93 9.33
C THR A 122 24.90 1.72 8.87
N THR A 123 24.71 0.95 7.80
CA THR A 123 23.37 0.54 7.37
C THR A 123 22.67 -0.14 8.56
N PRO A 124 21.48 0.32 8.99
CA PRO A 124 20.78 -0.28 10.11
C PRO A 124 20.44 -1.75 9.81
N THR A 125 20.27 -2.56 10.86
CA THR A 125 19.90 -3.99 10.71
C THR A 125 18.55 -4.32 11.35
N SER A 126 17.94 -3.35 12.04
CA SER A 126 16.63 -3.49 12.69
C SER A 126 15.74 -2.28 12.38
N ILE A 127 14.46 -2.51 12.07
CA ILE A 127 13.46 -1.44 11.87
C ILE A 127 12.61 -1.30 13.15
N PRO A 128 12.78 -0.25 13.95
CA PRO A 128 11.95 -0.01 15.14
C PRO A 128 10.60 0.62 14.77
N ASP A 129 9.62 0.56 15.67
CA ASP A 129 8.28 1.12 15.44
C ASP A 129 8.31 2.64 15.19
N ARG A 130 9.25 3.34 15.82
CA ARG A 130 9.46 4.79 15.64
C ARG A 130 9.90 5.19 14.22
N ALA A 131 10.38 4.24 13.42
CA ALA A 131 10.72 4.48 12.02
C ALA A 131 9.48 4.79 11.17
N PHE A 132 8.31 4.32 11.60
CA PHE A 132 7.07 4.51 10.88
C PHE A 132 6.35 5.80 11.30
N PHE A 133 5.98 6.64 10.33
CA PHE A 133 5.24 7.89 10.54
C PHE A 133 3.96 7.71 11.36
N ARG A 134 3.65 8.69 12.20
CA ARG A 134 2.35 8.79 12.88
C ARG A 134 1.41 9.65 12.04
N LEU A 135 0.17 9.21 11.86
CA LEU A 135 -0.87 10.03 11.22
C LEU A 135 -1.01 11.38 11.94
N ALA A 136 -1.38 12.41 11.18
CA ALA A 136 -1.82 13.68 11.75
C ALA A 136 -2.94 13.41 12.77
N ALA A 137 -2.95 14.15 13.89
CA ALA A 137 -3.93 13.94 14.97
C ALA A 137 -5.38 14.00 14.46
N ALA A 138 -5.66 14.92 13.54
CA ALA A 138 -6.97 15.08 12.92
C ALA A 138 -7.42 13.87 12.07
N ASN A 139 -6.49 12.97 11.72
CA ASN A 139 -6.77 11.80 10.88
C ASN A 139 -6.79 10.48 11.67
N GLN A 140 -6.59 10.55 12.99
CA GLN A 140 -6.59 9.38 13.86
C GLN A 140 -8.03 9.05 14.27
N ILE A 141 -8.45 7.81 14.00
CA ILE A 141 -9.79 7.30 14.36
C ILE A 141 -9.79 6.38 15.57
N GLY A 142 -8.69 6.32 16.31
CA GLY A 142 -8.54 5.41 17.46
C GLY A 142 -8.29 3.95 17.09
N ILE A 143 -8.19 3.61 15.80
CA ILE A 143 -7.71 2.29 15.34
C ILE A 143 -6.18 2.33 15.31
N ALA A 144 -5.56 1.43 16.08
CA ALA A 144 -4.10 1.33 16.13
C ALA A 144 -3.56 0.74 14.81
N PRO A 145 -2.42 1.26 14.30
CA PRO A 145 -1.70 0.61 13.21
C PRO A 145 -1.32 -0.83 13.56
N GLU A 146 -1.37 -1.72 12.58
CA GLU A 146 -1.13 -3.14 12.82
C GLU A 146 -0.04 -3.67 11.91
N PHE A 147 0.98 -4.29 12.51
CA PHE A 147 2.05 -4.97 11.77
C PHE A 147 1.56 -6.32 11.27
N ARG A 148 1.68 -6.54 9.96
CA ARG A 148 1.25 -7.76 9.29
C ARG A 148 2.19 -8.05 8.11
N ASP A 149 2.20 -9.30 7.66
CA ASP A 149 2.82 -9.68 6.39
C ASP A 149 1.90 -9.20 5.26
N LEU A 150 2.25 -8.07 4.66
CA LEU A 150 1.48 -7.40 3.60
C LEU A 150 2.27 -7.38 2.30
N GLU A 151 1.57 -7.45 1.18
CA GLU A 151 2.14 -7.12 -0.11
C GLU A 151 2.51 -5.64 -0.13
N VAL A 152 3.80 -5.32 -0.32
CA VAL A 152 4.32 -3.95 -0.16
C VAL A 152 4.23 -3.10 -1.41
N LEU A 153 4.01 -3.73 -2.57
CA LEU A 153 3.84 -3.09 -3.87
C LEU A 153 2.70 -3.78 -4.61
N PRO A 154 1.89 -3.06 -5.39
CA PRO A 154 0.91 -3.70 -6.24
C PRO A 154 1.59 -4.59 -7.29
N ASN A 155 0.89 -5.62 -7.75
CA ASN A 155 1.27 -6.31 -8.97
C ASN A 155 1.32 -5.31 -10.14
N LEU A 156 2.40 -5.36 -10.92
CA LEU A 156 2.61 -4.55 -12.12
C LEU A 156 2.94 -5.48 -13.29
N CYS A 157 1.92 -6.06 -13.92
CA CYS A 157 2.04 -7.01 -15.03
C CYS A 157 2.98 -8.19 -14.72
N GLY A 158 2.98 -8.66 -13.47
CA GLY A 158 3.87 -9.75 -13.02
C GLY A 158 5.35 -9.37 -12.89
N ALA A 159 5.69 -8.08 -12.87
CA ALA A 159 7.05 -7.60 -12.68
C ALA A 159 7.73 -8.24 -11.46
N ARG A 160 9.02 -8.52 -11.62
CA ARG A 160 9.90 -9.07 -10.57
C ARG A 160 11.00 -8.06 -10.29
N PHE A 161 11.27 -7.83 -9.00
CA PHE A 161 12.25 -6.88 -8.52
C PHE A 161 13.51 -7.64 -8.10
N SER A 162 14.62 -7.45 -8.81
CA SER A 162 15.87 -8.13 -8.46
C SER A 162 16.47 -7.57 -7.16
N SER A 163 16.11 -6.33 -6.82
CA SER A 163 16.44 -5.66 -5.56
C SER A 163 15.93 -6.43 -4.33
N GLU A 164 14.92 -7.30 -4.45
CA GLU A 164 14.47 -8.19 -3.36
C GLU A 164 15.61 -9.06 -2.81
N GLY A 165 16.55 -9.49 -3.67
CA GLY A 165 17.72 -10.27 -3.24
C GLY A 165 18.71 -9.49 -2.37
N ALA A 166 18.58 -8.16 -2.31
CA ALA A 166 19.40 -7.25 -1.52
C ALA A 166 18.74 -6.78 -0.23
N ILE A 167 17.55 -7.28 0.11
CA ILE A 167 16.86 -6.91 1.36
C ILE A 167 17.60 -7.49 2.56
N VAL A 168 17.87 -6.61 3.54
CA VAL A 168 18.39 -6.98 4.87
C VAL A 168 17.23 -7.24 5.82
N GLN A 169 16.24 -6.34 5.83
CA GLN A 169 15.03 -6.49 6.63
C GLN A 169 13.89 -5.70 6.00
N ARG A 170 12.66 -6.19 6.19
CA ARG A 170 11.43 -5.49 5.83
C ARG A 170 10.44 -5.58 6.98
N ARG A 171 9.72 -4.49 7.23
CA ARG A 171 8.54 -4.47 8.10
C ARG A 171 7.44 -3.68 7.40
N ALA A 172 6.21 -4.17 7.51
CA ALA A 172 5.04 -3.50 6.96
C ALA A 172 3.93 -3.42 8.00
N ARG A 173 3.12 -2.37 7.90
CA ARG A 173 1.92 -2.22 8.71
C ARG A 173 0.77 -1.63 7.90
N ASN A 174 -0.44 -2.01 8.27
CA ASN A 174 -1.64 -1.34 7.83
C ASN A 174 -1.88 -0.11 8.71
N VAL A 175 -2.20 1.02 8.08
CA VAL A 175 -2.52 2.28 8.76
C VAL A 175 -3.88 2.76 8.28
N VAL A 176 -4.90 2.67 9.12
CA VAL A 176 -6.25 3.16 8.82
C VAL A 176 -6.36 4.64 9.16
N TYR A 177 -6.93 5.45 8.28
CA TYR A 177 -7.09 6.88 8.49
C TYR A 177 -8.49 7.38 8.11
N LYS A 178 -8.84 8.56 8.63
CA LYS A 178 -10.04 9.31 8.26
C LYS A 178 -9.63 10.75 7.99
N LEU A 179 -10.38 11.43 7.15
CA LEU A 179 -10.10 12.79 6.75
C LEU A 179 -11.04 13.76 7.48
N PRO A 180 -10.56 14.93 7.92
CA PRO A 180 -11.37 15.87 8.71
C PRO A 180 -12.62 16.38 7.98
N GLN A 181 -12.56 16.45 6.64
CA GLN A 181 -13.67 16.87 5.79
C GLN A 181 -14.85 15.89 5.75
N ASN A 182 -14.71 14.70 6.34
CA ASN A 182 -15.77 13.71 6.45
C ASN A 182 -16.10 13.39 7.92
N PRO A 183 -16.56 14.37 8.72
CA PRO A 183 -16.69 14.26 10.17
C PRO A 183 -17.88 13.39 10.63
N GLY A 184 -18.51 12.63 9.72
CA GLY A 184 -19.68 11.83 10.04
C GLY A 184 -19.42 10.87 11.20
N ALA A 185 -20.43 10.70 12.07
CA ALA A 185 -20.41 9.88 13.29
C ALA A 185 -20.15 8.37 13.08
N GLY A 186 -19.77 7.95 11.88
CA GLY A 186 -19.45 6.57 11.54
C GLY A 186 -17.95 6.29 11.73
N HIS A 187 -17.65 5.10 12.23
CA HIS A 187 -16.30 4.51 12.30
C HIS A 187 -15.71 4.17 10.92
N VAL A 188 -16.40 4.53 9.83
CA VAL A 188 -15.97 4.25 8.45
C VAL A 188 -14.72 5.09 8.14
N PRO A 189 -13.58 4.44 7.81
CA PRO A 189 -12.37 5.11 7.35
C PRO A 189 -12.58 5.84 6.03
N ASP A 190 -11.68 6.77 5.72
CA ASP A 190 -11.55 7.30 4.35
C ASP A 190 -10.43 6.59 3.57
N GLY A 191 -9.60 5.80 4.24
CA GLY A 191 -8.60 5.02 3.54
C GLY A 191 -7.67 4.25 4.47
N THR A 192 -6.77 3.54 3.83
CA THR A 192 -5.68 2.81 4.47
C THR A 192 -4.37 3.04 3.73
N TYR A 193 -3.27 2.94 4.46
CA TYR A 193 -1.97 2.72 3.86
C TYR A 193 -1.53 1.28 4.13
N THR A 194 -1.00 0.63 3.11
CA THR A 194 0.11 -0.30 3.35
C THR A 194 1.38 0.53 3.44
N HIS A 195 1.91 0.65 4.66
CA HIS A 195 3.14 1.38 4.94
C HIS A 195 4.24 0.37 5.22
N SER A 196 5.21 0.26 4.30
CA SER A 196 6.37 -0.61 4.48
C SER A 196 7.66 0.20 4.56
N ILE A 197 8.61 -0.35 5.32
CA ILE A 197 9.98 0.12 5.40
C ILE A 197 10.86 -1.09 5.10
N THR A 198 11.80 -0.91 4.18
CA THR A 198 12.74 -1.95 3.76
C THR A 198 14.16 -1.40 3.87
N ILE A 199 15.02 -2.13 4.56
CA ILE A 199 16.46 -1.91 4.59
C ILE A 199 17.08 -2.76 3.49
N TYR A 200 17.84 -2.13 2.60
CA TYR A 200 18.65 -2.81 1.59
C TYR A 200 20.11 -2.89 2.02
N ARG A 201 20.88 -3.77 1.39
CA ARG A 201 22.35 -3.73 1.49
C ARG A 201 22.87 -2.38 0.99
N ALA A 202 24.04 -1.99 1.49
CA ALA A 202 24.67 -0.72 1.17
C ALA A 202 24.72 -0.44 -0.34
N GLY A 203 24.18 0.71 -0.74
CA GLY A 203 24.14 1.19 -2.13
C GLY A 203 23.20 0.41 -3.05
N ARG A 204 22.21 -0.32 -2.51
CA ARG A 204 21.26 -1.14 -3.30
C ARG A 204 19.81 -0.66 -3.22
N ALA A 205 19.53 0.42 -2.50
CA ALA A 205 18.17 0.93 -2.32
C ALA A 205 17.64 1.67 -3.56
N ASP A 206 18.52 2.28 -4.36
CA ASP A 206 18.21 2.95 -5.62
C ASP A 206 17.75 1.96 -6.71
N ASP A 207 18.28 0.74 -6.71
CA ASP A 207 17.84 -0.33 -7.62
C ASP A 207 16.31 -0.51 -7.58
N LEU A 208 15.70 -0.51 -6.37
CA LEU A 208 14.25 -0.67 -6.25
C LEU A 208 13.50 0.46 -6.94
N LEU A 209 13.95 1.72 -6.80
CA LEU A 209 13.27 2.87 -7.39
C LEU A 209 13.36 2.83 -8.92
N ASP A 210 14.52 2.44 -9.46
CA ASP A 210 14.71 2.32 -10.90
C ASP A 210 13.92 1.15 -11.50
N GLU A 211 13.91 0.00 -10.82
CA GLU A 211 13.07 -1.13 -11.18
C GLU A 211 11.59 -0.76 -11.13
N LEU A 212 11.15 -0.03 -10.11
CA LEU A 212 9.76 0.42 -9.98
C LEU A 212 9.36 1.37 -11.11
N ARG A 213 10.22 2.34 -11.45
CA ARG A 213 9.99 3.23 -12.62
C ARG A 213 9.89 2.44 -13.90
N ARG A 214 10.73 1.42 -14.07
CA ARG A 214 10.71 0.54 -15.25
C ARG A 214 9.41 -0.28 -15.28
N ALA A 215 9.07 -0.94 -14.19
CA ALA A 215 7.86 -1.74 -14.06
C ALA A 215 6.59 -0.96 -14.38
N VAL A 216 6.46 0.29 -13.89
CA VAL A 216 5.30 1.14 -14.19
C VAL A 216 5.27 1.58 -15.67
N ARG A 217 6.43 1.82 -16.29
CA ARG A 217 6.49 2.18 -17.72
C ARG A 217 6.18 0.99 -18.62
N ASP A 218 6.63 -0.19 -18.24
CA ASP A 218 6.45 -1.43 -19.00
C ASP A 218 5.04 -2.02 -18.78
N CYS A 219 4.35 -1.58 -17.73
CA CYS A 219 2.97 -1.95 -17.40
C CYS A 219 2.06 -0.71 -17.38
N PRO A 220 1.73 -0.11 -18.54
CA PRO A 220 0.84 1.06 -18.57
C PRO A 220 -0.62 0.69 -18.31
N GLN A 221 -0.99 -0.57 -18.49
CA GLN A 221 -2.32 -1.10 -18.24
C GLN A 221 -2.26 -2.59 -17.88
N GLN A 222 -3.11 -3.03 -16.96
CA GLN A 222 -3.29 -4.44 -16.61
C GLN A 222 -4.72 -4.75 -16.23
N GLU A 223 -5.16 -5.98 -16.46
CA GLU A 223 -6.40 -6.51 -15.88
C GLU A 223 -6.20 -6.85 -14.41
N ARG A 224 -7.22 -6.60 -13.59
CA ARG A 224 -7.17 -7.05 -12.20
C ARG A 224 -7.55 -8.53 -12.10
N PRO A 225 -6.73 -9.36 -11.43
CA PRO A 225 -7.13 -10.72 -11.10
C PRO A 225 -8.31 -10.70 -10.10
N GLY A 226 -9.36 -11.48 -10.38
CA GLY A 226 -10.44 -11.75 -9.42
C GLY A 226 -11.71 -10.91 -9.56
N ASP A 227 -11.75 -9.95 -10.49
CA ASP A 227 -13.01 -9.26 -10.83
C ASP A 227 -13.85 -10.14 -11.79
N SER A 228 -15.17 -10.16 -11.62
CA SER A 228 -16.10 -10.98 -12.42
C SER A 228 -16.15 -10.56 -13.89
N ALA A 229 -15.74 -9.33 -14.20
CA ALA A 229 -15.50 -8.80 -15.52
C ALA A 229 -14.09 -8.18 -15.58
N PRO A 230 -13.36 -8.29 -16.70
CA PRO A 230 -12.02 -7.73 -16.81
C PRO A 230 -12.05 -6.20 -16.73
N VAL A 231 -11.70 -5.66 -15.55
CA VAL A 231 -11.53 -4.22 -15.36
C VAL A 231 -10.06 -3.87 -15.58
N LEU A 232 -9.84 -3.00 -16.57
CA LEU A 232 -8.52 -2.50 -16.88
C LEU A 232 -8.13 -1.39 -15.90
N SER A 233 -7.03 -1.63 -15.18
CA SER A 233 -6.34 -0.60 -14.41
C SER A 233 -5.21 -0.02 -15.25
N ARG A 234 -5.15 1.31 -15.35
CA ARG A 234 -4.06 2.06 -15.97
C ARG A 234 -3.07 2.53 -14.92
N GLN A 235 -1.78 2.36 -15.19
CA GLN A 235 -0.71 2.79 -14.30
C GLN A 235 0.05 3.95 -14.94
N ARG A 236 0.42 4.94 -14.14
CA ARG A 236 1.14 6.11 -14.67
C ARG A 236 2.09 6.70 -13.64
N LEU A 237 3.35 6.89 -14.04
CA LEU A 237 4.31 7.70 -13.29
C LEU A 237 3.82 9.15 -13.22
N LEU A 238 3.84 9.72 -12.02
CA LEU A 238 3.44 11.10 -11.79
C LEU A 238 4.65 11.98 -11.51
N THR A 239 4.53 13.26 -11.85
CA THR A 239 5.51 14.27 -11.42
C THR A 239 5.54 14.33 -9.91
N ASP A 240 6.75 14.32 -9.37
CA ASP A 240 6.99 14.20 -7.95
C ASP A 240 7.78 15.38 -7.39
N THR A 241 7.40 15.82 -6.20
CA THR A 241 8.01 16.92 -5.44
C THR A 241 9.32 16.53 -4.73
N ARG A 242 9.86 15.34 -5.02
CA ARG A 242 11.07 14.71 -4.44
C ARG A 242 11.04 14.66 -2.90
N TYR A 243 10.82 13.47 -2.35
CA TYR A 243 10.90 13.17 -0.92
C TYR A 243 12.15 12.35 -0.62
N GLY A 244 12.73 12.54 0.58
CA GLY A 244 13.96 11.87 0.96
C GLY A 244 15.13 12.30 0.08
N ASP A 245 16.04 11.38 -0.20
CA ASP A 245 17.11 11.58 -1.18
C ASP A 245 16.55 11.47 -2.60
N GLU A 246 15.56 10.59 -2.77
CA GLU A 246 14.91 10.29 -4.03
C GLU A 246 13.54 9.64 -3.79
N SER A 247 12.59 9.90 -4.70
CA SER A 247 11.29 9.26 -4.64
C SER A 247 10.71 8.95 -6.02
N VAL A 248 9.78 8.01 -6.03
CA VAL A 248 8.95 7.63 -7.17
C VAL A 248 7.51 7.70 -6.72
N LEU A 249 6.67 8.35 -7.52
CA LEU A 249 5.22 8.34 -7.36
C LEU A 249 4.58 7.83 -8.63
N PHE A 250 3.62 6.92 -8.48
CA PHE A 250 2.72 6.55 -9.57
C PHE A 250 1.29 6.42 -9.06
N GLU A 251 0.36 6.52 -10.01
CA GLU A 251 -1.04 6.21 -9.78
C GLU A 251 -1.43 4.90 -10.44
N MET A 252 -2.42 4.24 -9.86
CA MET A 252 -3.25 3.24 -10.52
C MET A 252 -4.66 3.79 -10.60
N ARG A 253 -5.19 3.90 -11.82
CA ARG A 253 -6.55 4.38 -12.10
C ARG A 253 -7.38 3.28 -12.73
N ARG A 254 -8.63 3.16 -12.32
CA ARG A 254 -9.60 2.27 -12.98
C ARG A 254 -11.01 2.82 -12.83
N PRO A 255 -11.95 2.42 -13.69
CA PRO A 255 -13.37 2.64 -13.41
C PRO A 255 -13.73 2.06 -12.05
N ASP A 256 -14.42 2.85 -11.25
CA ASP A 256 -15.04 2.37 -10.02
C ASP A 256 -16.32 1.59 -10.36
N GLN A 257 -16.66 0.61 -9.53
CA GLN A 257 -17.78 -0.30 -9.74
C GLN A 257 -18.63 -0.38 -8.48
N ASP A 258 -19.95 -0.47 -8.65
CA ASP A 258 -20.85 -0.70 -7.54
C ASP A 258 -20.81 -2.15 -7.07
N VAL A 259 -21.66 -2.48 -6.09
CA VAL A 259 -21.76 -3.83 -5.51
C VAL A 259 -22.19 -4.91 -6.51
N ASN A 260 -22.76 -4.52 -7.66
CA ASN A 260 -23.17 -5.43 -8.73
C ASN A 260 -22.10 -5.56 -9.83
N GLY A 261 -21.02 -4.77 -9.76
CA GLY A 261 -19.97 -4.71 -10.78
C GLY A 261 -20.25 -3.68 -11.89
N ASP A 262 -21.33 -2.90 -11.78
CA ASP A 262 -21.66 -1.91 -12.78
C ASP A 262 -20.80 -0.65 -12.62
N PRO A 263 -20.27 -0.04 -13.71
CA PRO A 263 -19.47 1.17 -13.61
C PRO A 263 -20.25 2.33 -12.98
N THR A 264 -19.68 2.96 -11.95
CA THR A 264 -20.31 4.09 -11.25
C THR A 264 -20.15 5.42 -11.99
N GLY A 265 -19.32 5.45 -13.04
CA GLY A 265 -18.97 6.65 -13.81
C GLY A 265 -17.90 7.52 -13.15
N VAL A 266 -17.32 7.08 -12.03
CA VAL A 266 -16.15 7.69 -11.37
C VAL A 266 -14.95 6.75 -11.44
N GLU A 267 -13.75 7.27 -11.18
CA GLU A 267 -12.51 6.46 -11.21
C GLU A 267 -12.00 6.18 -9.79
N ASP A 268 -11.68 4.91 -9.52
CA ASP A 268 -10.87 4.49 -8.38
C ASP A 268 -9.40 4.86 -8.65
N VAL A 269 -8.88 5.79 -7.86
CA VAL A 269 -7.51 6.27 -7.92
C VAL A 269 -6.76 5.81 -6.69
N ARG A 270 -5.65 5.10 -6.90
CA ARG A 270 -4.70 4.67 -5.87
C ARG A 270 -3.35 5.30 -6.11
N LEU A 271 -2.71 5.83 -5.07
CA LEU A 271 -1.39 6.45 -5.13
C LEU A 271 -0.37 5.60 -4.38
N ILE A 272 0.75 5.35 -5.04
CA ILE A 272 1.84 4.56 -4.49
C ILE A 272 3.11 5.39 -4.59
N ARG A 273 3.75 5.58 -3.44
CA ARG A 273 4.99 6.34 -3.34
C ARG A 273 6.09 5.53 -2.69
N ALA A 274 7.21 5.39 -3.38
CA ALA A 274 8.46 4.88 -2.83
C ALA A 274 9.41 6.04 -2.53
N ILE A 275 10.03 6.04 -1.35
CA ILE A 275 10.90 7.12 -0.86
C ILE A 275 12.18 6.50 -0.32
N ARG A 276 13.33 6.93 -0.84
CA ARG A 276 14.65 6.48 -0.40
C ARG A 276 15.28 7.50 0.54
N VAL A 277 15.86 7.00 1.64
CA VAL A 277 16.75 7.74 2.55
C VAL A 277 17.93 6.82 2.88
N GLY A 278 19.11 7.10 2.34
CA GLY A 278 20.25 6.19 2.35
C GLY A 278 19.90 4.84 1.72
N ASP A 279 20.12 3.77 2.48
CA ASP A 279 19.81 2.38 2.10
C ASP A 279 18.40 1.91 2.53
N VAL A 280 17.56 2.83 3.01
CA VAL A 280 16.20 2.54 3.44
C VAL A 280 15.20 3.05 2.42
N VAL A 281 14.27 2.19 2.02
CA VAL A 281 13.11 2.59 1.21
C VAL A 281 11.83 2.45 2.03
N THR A 282 11.06 3.54 2.08
CA THR A 282 9.70 3.56 2.61
C THR A 282 8.72 3.55 1.45
N ILE A 283 7.74 2.66 1.48
CA ILE A 283 6.64 2.65 0.52
C ILE A 283 5.34 2.99 1.24
N LEU A 284 4.64 3.99 0.72
CA LEU A 284 3.29 4.37 1.07
C LEU A 284 2.38 3.97 -0.07
N TRP A 285 1.64 2.88 0.10
CA TRP A 285 0.58 2.49 -0.83
C TRP A 285 -0.75 2.86 -0.21
N GLU A 286 -1.32 3.97 -0.68
CA GLU A 286 -2.62 4.47 -0.27
C GLU A 286 -3.73 3.73 -1.02
N GLN A 287 -4.70 3.27 -0.26
CA GLN A 287 -5.92 2.66 -0.76
C GLN A 287 -7.09 3.37 -0.12
N GLY A 288 -7.95 3.98 -0.94
CA GLY A 288 -9.23 4.52 -0.46
C GLY A 288 -10.07 3.43 0.20
N TRP A 289 -10.98 3.85 1.06
CA TRP A 289 -12.01 3.03 1.70
C TRP A 289 -13.36 3.24 1.02
N GLU A 290 -14.00 2.20 0.50
CA GLU A 290 -15.39 2.20 -0.03
C GLU A 290 -15.89 3.54 -0.60
N ASN A 291 -15.78 3.74 -1.93
CA ASN A 291 -16.19 4.98 -2.62
C ASN A 291 -15.39 6.24 -2.21
N THR A 292 -14.20 6.06 -1.65
CA THR A 292 -13.19 7.11 -1.50
C THR A 292 -11.95 6.78 -2.31
N TYR A 293 -11.17 7.81 -2.60
CA TYR A 293 -10.07 7.77 -3.56
C TYR A 293 -8.86 8.51 -2.98
N SER A 294 -7.66 8.16 -3.46
CA SER A 294 -6.44 8.82 -3.03
C SER A 294 -6.50 10.34 -3.21
N GLN A 295 -6.13 11.06 -2.16
CA GLN A 295 -5.93 12.51 -2.21
C GLN A 295 -4.44 12.80 -2.22
N ARG A 296 -3.94 13.36 -3.33
CA ARG A 296 -2.51 13.66 -3.52
C ARG A 296 -1.94 14.50 -2.38
N ALA A 297 -2.64 15.54 -1.94
CA ALA A 297 -2.20 16.39 -0.84
C ALA A 297 -2.04 15.62 0.49
N GLN A 298 -2.89 14.63 0.76
CA GLN A 298 -2.79 13.78 1.95
C GLN A 298 -1.54 12.88 1.86
N VAL A 299 -1.37 12.21 0.71
CA VAL A 299 -0.19 11.36 0.45
C VAL A 299 1.09 12.18 0.59
N ASP A 300 1.14 13.38 0.03
CA ASP A 300 2.28 14.28 0.10
C ASP A 300 2.60 14.72 1.55
N ALA A 301 1.57 15.00 2.36
CA ALA A 301 1.74 15.35 3.77
C ALA A 301 2.22 14.15 4.61
N ASP A 302 1.69 12.94 4.37
CA ASP A 302 2.15 11.72 5.04
C ASP A 302 3.55 11.29 4.60
N SER A 303 3.92 11.57 3.35
CA SER A 303 5.26 11.35 2.81
C SER A 303 6.30 12.19 3.54
N ALA A 304 5.99 13.47 3.80
CA ALA A 304 6.85 14.33 4.60
C ALA A 304 7.01 13.79 6.04
N ARG A 305 5.93 13.30 6.65
CA ARG A 305 5.98 12.66 7.98
C ARG A 305 6.80 11.36 7.97
N ALA A 306 6.71 10.56 6.92
CA ALA A 306 7.50 9.35 6.73
C ALA A 306 9.00 9.64 6.62
N VAL A 307 9.37 10.62 5.79
CA VAL A 307 10.77 11.08 5.69
C VAL A 307 11.29 11.56 7.04
N ALA A 308 10.50 12.36 7.77
CA ALA A 308 10.90 12.86 9.08
C ALA A 308 11.13 11.72 10.08
N ALA A 309 10.22 10.73 10.14
CA ALA A 309 10.33 9.58 11.03
C ALA A 309 11.57 8.72 10.73
N VAL A 310 11.84 8.46 9.44
CA VAL A 310 13.01 7.69 9.02
C VAL A 310 14.30 8.45 9.32
N LYS A 311 14.38 9.75 9.02
CA LYS A 311 15.56 10.56 9.33
C LYS A 311 15.88 10.58 10.82
N VAL A 312 14.87 10.80 11.67
CA VAL A 312 15.03 10.77 13.14
C VAL A 312 15.49 9.40 13.62
N TRP A 313 15.03 8.32 12.99
CA TRP A 313 15.49 6.97 13.33
C TRP A 313 16.96 6.74 12.93
N LEU A 314 17.37 7.21 11.75
CA LEU A 314 18.71 6.99 11.22
C LEU A 314 19.80 7.86 11.88
N GLY A 315 19.43 9.02 12.45
CA GLY A 315 20.34 9.95 13.11
C GLY A 315 20.67 11.16 12.24
#